data_AF-A0A2M7C098-F1
#
_entry.id   AF-A0A2M7C098-F1
#
_cell.length_a   1.000
_cell.length_b   1.000
_cell.length_c   1.000
_cell.angle_alpha   90.00
_cell.angle_beta   90.00
_cell.angle_gamma   90.00
#
_symmetry.space_group_name_H-M   'P 1'
#
loop_
_entity.id
_entity.type
_entity.pdbx_description
1 polymer ?
#
loop_
_entity_poly.entity_id
_entity_poly.type
_entity_poly.pdbx_seq_one_letter_code
_entity_poly.pdbx_strand_id
1 'polypeptide(L)' 'MSRLLFLFAIAAVIYLLLKSFRKNASPEKSDLTEDMVRCAHCGVHIPVSECLRAGDQTFCSAAHRDAWRK' A
#
# COMPACT_ATOMS: atom_id res chain seq x y z
N MET A 1 -15.59 -16.12 -27.17
CA MET A 1 -14.87 -16.64 -25.99
C MET A 1 -13.88 -15.66 -25.35
N SER A 2 -13.59 -14.49 -25.96
CA SER A 2 -12.61 -13.49 -25.48
C SER A 2 -13.08 -12.60 -24.31
N ARG A 3 -14.39 -12.46 -24.09
CA ARG A 3 -14.96 -11.63 -23.01
C ARG A 3 -14.60 -12.13 -21.61
N LEU A 4 -14.51 -13.45 -21.42
CA LEU A 4 -14.14 -14.04 -20.12
C LEU A 4 -12.68 -13.83 -19.78
N LEU A 5 -11.78 -13.88 -20.77
CA LEU A 5 -10.35 -13.63 -20.57
C LEU A 5 -10.10 -12.18 -20.14
N PHE A 6 -10.82 -11.22 -20.70
CA PHE A 6 -10.74 -9.82 -20.29
C PHE A 6 -11.18 -9.63 -18.83
N LEU A 7 -12.27 -10.27 -18.41
CA LEU A 7 -12.74 -10.17 -17.03
C LEU A 7 -11.76 -10.79 -16.03
N PHE A 8 -11.18 -11.95 -16.36
CA PHE A 8 -10.14 -12.56 -15.52
C PHE A 8 -8.89 -11.70 -15.44
N ALA A 9 -8.45 -11.11 -16.55
CA ALA A 9 -7.30 -10.21 -16.57
C ALA A 9 -7.55 -8.96 -15.71
N ILE A 10 -8.73 -8.33 -15.83
CA ILE A 10 -9.10 -7.16 -15.02
C ILE A 10 -9.19 -7.53 -13.53
N ALA A 11 -9.84 -8.63 -13.20
CA ALA A 11 -9.94 -9.11 -11.83
C ALA A 11 -8.56 -9.42 -11.23
N ALA A 12 -7.65 -10.00 -12.00
CA ALA A 12 -6.27 -10.26 -11.58
C ALA A 12 -5.51 -8.95 -11.31
N VAL A 13 -5.64 -7.93 -12.16
CA VAL A 13 -5.01 -6.63 -11.97
C VAL A 13 -5.53 -5.93 -10.70
N ILE A 14 -6.85 -5.89 -10.51
CA ILE A 14 -7.47 -5.31 -9.31
C ILE A 14 -7.04 -6.08 -8.05
N TYR A 15 -7.00 -7.42 -8.14
CA TYR A 15 -6.55 -8.27 -7.04
C TYR A 15 -5.08 -8.06 -6.71
N LEU A 16 -4.21 -7.88 -7.72
CA LEU A 16 -2.78 -7.61 -7.50
C LEU A 16 -2.54 -6.22 -6.92
N LEU A 17 -3.32 -5.21 -7.33
CA LEU A 17 -3.34 -3.90 -6.67
C LEU A 17 -3.73 -4.07 -5.19
N LEU A 18 -4.91 -4.60 -4.90
CA LEU A 18 -5.38 -4.81 -3.52
C LEU A 18 -4.43 -5.68 -2.68
N LYS A 19 -3.83 -6.72 -3.26
CA LYS A 19 -2.87 -7.60 -2.59
C LYS A 19 -1.55 -6.90 -2.34
N SER A 20 -1.10 -6.02 -3.22
CA SER A 20 0.05 -5.14 -2.96
C SER A 20 -0.24 -4.15 -1.84
N PHE A 21 -1.51 -3.75 -1.66
CA PHE A 21 -1.93 -2.95 -0.50
C PHE A 21 -2.02 -3.78 0.79
N ARG A 22 -2.32 -5.09 0.72
CA ARG A 22 -2.42 -5.98 1.90
C ARG A 22 -1.11 -6.65 2.31
N LYS A 23 -0.15 -6.82 1.40
CA LYS A 23 1.15 -7.46 1.68
C LYS A 23 2.11 -6.61 2.51
N ASN A 24 1.80 -5.33 2.73
CA ASN A 24 2.61 -4.44 3.57
C ASN A 24 2.17 -4.45 5.04
N ALA A 25 1.10 -5.17 5.37
CA ALA A 25 0.80 -5.53 6.75
C ALA A 25 1.71 -6.72 7.13
N SER A 26 2.84 -6.43 7.75
CA SER A 26 3.56 -7.49 8.47
C SER A 26 2.73 -7.75 9.72
N PRO A 27 2.24 -8.98 9.96
CA PRO A 27 1.54 -9.28 11.20
C PRO A 27 2.60 -9.50 12.29
N GLU A 28 3.39 -8.47 12.58
CA GLU A 28 4.29 -8.51 13.73
C GLU A 28 3.60 -7.83 14.90
N LYS A 29 2.87 -8.68 15.64
CA LYS A 29 2.72 -8.64 17.09
C LYS A 29 3.32 -7.39 17.75
N SER A 30 2.51 -6.39 18.05
CA SER A 30 2.55 -5.81 19.39
C SER A 30 1.25 -5.08 19.71
N ASP A 31 0.79 -5.37 20.92
CA ASP A 31 -0.42 -4.89 21.58
C ASP A 31 -0.19 -3.48 22.15
N LEU A 32 0.47 -2.61 21.38
CA LEU A 32 0.85 -1.27 21.81
C LEU A 32 0.31 -0.29 20.76
N THR A 33 -0.46 0.68 21.21
CA THR A 33 -1.05 1.73 20.37
C THR A 33 0.05 2.47 19.61
N GLU A 34 0.34 2.06 18.38
CA GLU A 34 1.26 2.77 17.50
C GLU A 34 0.54 3.97 16.87
N ASP A 35 1.25 5.08 16.76
CA ASP A 35 0.73 6.27 16.08
C ASP A 35 0.43 5.93 14.61
N MET A 36 -0.77 6.30 14.15
CA MET A 36 -1.16 6.15 12.75
C MET A 36 -0.78 7.40 11.97
N VAL A 37 0.01 7.22 10.92
CA VAL A 37 0.39 8.28 9.97
C VAL A 37 -0.27 8.07 8.62
N ARG A 38 -0.49 9.18 7.92
CA ARG A 38 -1.17 9.17 6.63
C ARG A 38 -0.14 9.12 5.50
N CYS A 39 -0.38 8.27 4.52
CA CYS A 39 0.42 8.24 3.29
C CYS A 39 0.19 9.51 2.47
N ALA A 40 1.24 10.25 2.12
CA ALA A 40 1.15 11.49 1.36
C ALA A 40 0.63 11.30 -0.08
N HIS A 41 0.81 10.12 -0.66
CA HIS A 41 0.41 9.82 -2.06
C HIS A 41 -1.03 9.29 -2.18
N CYS A 42 -1.42 8.31 -1.36
CA CYS A 42 -2.73 7.66 -1.45
C CYS A 42 -3.69 7.99 -0.29
N GLY A 43 -3.23 8.68 0.75
CA GLY A 43 -4.05 9.10 1.88
C GLY A 43 -4.45 8.00 2.86
N VAL A 44 -3.95 6.77 2.70
CA VAL A 44 -4.19 5.64 3.61
C VAL A 44 -3.50 5.87 4.95
N HIS A 45 -4.17 5.52 6.05
CA HIS A 45 -3.58 5.51 7.39
C HIS A 45 -2.88 4.18 7.64
N ILE A 46 -1.63 4.24 8.06
CA ILE A 46 -0.77 3.11 8.41
C ILE A 46 -0.05 3.41 9.72
N PRO A 47 0.36 2.40 10.49
CA PRO A 47 1.19 2.64 11.67
C PRO A 47 2.55 3.23 11.29
N VAL A 48 3.13 4.03 12.19
CA VAL A 48 4.46 4.65 12.01
C VAL A 48 5.56 3.61 11.81
N SER A 49 5.47 2.44 12.44
CA SER A 49 6.45 1.34 12.29
C SER A 49 6.55 0.83 10.84
N GLU A 50 5.42 0.78 10.13
CA GLU A 50 5.32 0.31 8.75
C GLU A 50 5.46 1.44 7.71
N CYS A 51 5.53 2.70 8.15
CA CYS A 51 5.62 3.83 7.23
C CYS A 51 7.04 3.99 6.65
N LEU A 52 7.12 4.17 5.34
CA LEU A 52 8.34 4.56 4.66
C LEU A 52 8.44 6.09 4.67
N ARG A 53 9.37 6.64 5.45
CA ARG A 53 9.66 8.07 5.47
C ARG A 53 10.56 8.46 4.30
N ALA A 54 10.21 9.53 3.59
CA ALA A 54 11.12 10.21 2.66
C ALA A 54 11.02 11.71 2.82
N GLY A 55 12.08 12.29 3.40
CA GLY A 55 12.05 13.68 3.85
C GLY A 55 11.02 13.86 4.95
N ASP A 56 10.11 14.81 4.74
CA ASP A 56 9.03 15.15 5.68
C ASP A 56 7.72 14.38 5.42
N GLN A 57 7.72 13.48 4.43
CA GLN A 57 6.51 12.76 4.01
C GLN A 57 6.58 11.27 4.34
N THR A 58 5.44 10.70 4.72
CA THR A 58 5.25 9.27 5.01
C THR A 58 4.53 8.55 3.87
N PHE A 59 4.97 7.34 3.55
CA PHE A 59 4.43 6.53 2.44
C PHE A 59 4.13 5.10 2.88
N CYS A 60 3.08 4.51 2.32
CA CYS A 60 2.72 3.11 2.60
C CYS A 60 3.49 2.08 1.77
N SER A 61 4.26 2.50 0.77
CA SER A 61 5.06 1.62 -0.08
C SER A 61 6.21 2.38 -0.75
N ALA A 62 7.24 1.65 -1.16
CA ALA A 62 8.36 2.23 -1.90
C ALA A 62 7.89 2.80 -3.26
N ALA A 63 6.94 2.13 -3.92
CA ALA A 63 6.36 2.62 -5.18
C ALA A 63 5.72 4.01 -5.03
N HIS A 64 4.98 4.25 -3.94
CA HIS A 64 4.37 5.55 -3.67
C HIS A 64 5.40 6.61 -3.30
N ARG A 65 6.42 6.24 -2.52
CA ARG A 65 7.55 7.13 -2.21
C ARG A 65 8.27 7.56 -3.49
N ASP A 66 8.55 6.59 -4.36
CA ASP A 66 9.32 6.81 -5.59
C ASP A 66 8.49 7.59 -6.63
N ALA A 67 7.17 7.36 -6.68
CA ALA A 67 6.24 8.17 -7.48
C ALA A 67 6.16 9.63 -7.00
N TRP A 68 6.33 9.89 -5.70
CA TRP A 68 6.31 11.24 -5.13
C TRP A 68 7.65 11.98 -5.29
N ARG A 69 8.77 11.25 -5.34
CA ARG A 69 10.11 11.82 -5.52
C ARG A 69 10.38 12.24 -6.97
N LYS A 70 9.58 11.76 -7.93
CA LYS A 70 9.74 11.99 -9.36
C LYS A 70 8.88 13.16 -9.83
#